data_AF-W7TE23-F1
#
_entry.id   AF-W7TE23-F1
#
_cell.length_a   1.000
_cell.length_b   1.000
_cell.length_c   1.000
_cell.angle_alpha   90.00
_cell.angle_beta   90.00
_cell.angle_gamma   90.00
#
_symmetry.space_group_name_H-M   'P 1'
#
loop_
_entity.id
_entity.type
_entity.pdbx_description
1 polymer ?
#
loop_
_entity_poly.entity_id
_entity_poly.type
_entity_poly.pdbx_seq_one_letter_code
_entity_poly.pdbx_strand_id
1 'polypeptide(L)'
;MLPLSLLKTAQGHPMLVELKNGDTYNGRLVSCDTWMNITLRDVICTSRDGDRFWKIPECYVRGNSIKYLRVPEEVIDMVNEEDLERERTYNTLSSPFVSHLLPREARHWQVCPGLSKSGRVGGWTRRP
;
A
#
# COMPACT_ATOMS: atom_id res chain seq x y z
N MET A 1 8.32 -0.56 1.85
CA MET A 1 7.20 -0.46 0.89
C MET A 1 7.01 -1.70 0.02
N LEU A 2 5.91 -2.42 0.22
CA LEU A 2 5.41 -3.42 -0.74
C LEU A 2 4.41 -2.73 -1.69
N PRO A 3 4.42 -3.02 -3.00
CA PRO A 3 3.58 -2.32 -4.00
C PRO A 3 2.07 -2.35 -3.71
N LEU A 4 1.57 -3.44 -3.12
CA LEU A 4 0.16 -3.58 -2.74
C LEU A 4 -0.22 -2.71 -1.54
N SER A 5 0.71 -2.43 -0.63
CA SER A 5 0.45 -1.54 0.50
C SER A 5 0.18 -0.11 0.02
N LEU A 6 0.95 0.35 -0.97
CA LEU A 6 0.77 1.67 -1.58
C LEU A 6 -0.56 1.78 -2.33
N LEU A 7 -1.02 0.73 -3.00
CA LEU A 7 -2.33 0.75 -3.64
C LEU A 7 -3.49 0.78 -2.63
N LYS A 8 -3.32 0.14 -1.47
CA LYS A 8 -4.32 0.16 -0.41
C LYS A 8 -4.47 1.56 0.21
N THR A 9 -3.36 2.28 0.42
CA THR A 9 -3.39 3.67 0.89
C THR A 9 -3.88 4.63 -0.21
N ALA A 10 -3.67 4.30 -1.48
CA ALA A 10 -4.18 5.07 -2.62
C ALA A 10 -5.71 5.01 -2.81
N GLN A 11 -6.46 4.28 -1.98
CA GLN A 11 -7.92 4.25 -2.07
C GLN A 11 -8.49 5.67 -1.90
N GLY A 12 -9.47 6.01 -2.74
CA GLY A 12 -10.04 7.35 -2.80
C GLY A 12 -9.19 8.38 -3.55
N HIS A 13 -8.07 7.99 -4.17
CA HIS A 13 -7.25 8.93 -4.94
C HIS A 13 -7.49 8.78 -6.45
N PRO A 14 -7.39 9.88 -7.22
CA PRO A 14 -7.40 9.81 -8.67
C PRO A 14 -6.13 9.13 -9.17
N MET A 15 -6.27 8.22 -10.13
CA MET A 15 -5.13 7.55 -10.75
C MET A 15 -5.40 7.23 -12.22
N LEU A 16 -4.31 7.13 -12.98
CA LEU A 16 -4.35 6.67 -14.36
C LEU A 16 -3.87 5.23 -14.44
N VAL A 17 -4.64 4.39 -15.12
CA VAL A 17 -4.37 2.97 -15.33
C VAL A 17 -4.18 2.72 -16.81
N GLU A 18 -3.01 2.21 -17.21
CA GLU A 18 -2.78 1.74 -18.58
C GLU A 18 -2.89 0.22 -18.64
N LEU A 19 -3.75 -0.27 -19.54
CA LEU A 19 -3.91 -1.68 -19.81
C LEU A 19 -2.89 -2.17 -20.85
N LYS A 20 -2.66 -3.49 -20.87
CA LYS A 20 -1.77 -4.14 -21.85
C LYS A 20 -2.23 -4.00 -23.29
N ASN A 21 -3.53 -3.79 -23.52
CA ASN A 21 -4.07 -3.54 -24.86
C ASN A 21 -3.77 -2.11 -25.37
N GLY A 22 -3.30 -1.21 -24.49
CA GLY A 22 -2.99 0.19 -24.78
C GLY A 22 -4.09 1.18 -24.38
N ASP A 23 -5.24 0.71 -23.90
CA ASP A 23 -6.29 1.61 -23.41
C ASP A 23 -5.92 2.18 -22.04
N THR A 24 -6.32 3.43 -21.81
CA THR A 24 -6.06 4.11 -20.54
C THR A 24 -7.36 4.48 -19.84
N TYR A 25 -7.39 4.27 -18.52
CA TYR A 25 -8.53 4.54 -17.65
C TYR A 25 -8.09 5.56 -16.62
N ASN A 26 -8.66 6.75 -16.67
CA ASN A 26 -8.42 7.81 -15.70
C ASN A 26 -9.64 7.91 -14.79
N GLY A 27 -9.49 7.64 -13.50
CA GLY A 27 -10.60 7.69 -12.56
C GLY A 27 -10.15 7.56 -11.11
N ARG A 28 -11.11 7.49 -10.19
CA ARG A 28 -10.84 7.42 -8.76
C ARG A 28 -10.84 5.96 -8.29
N LEU A 29 -9.79 5.54 -7.58
CA LEU A 29 -9.73 4.19 -7.01
C LEU A 29 -10.74 4.04 -5.87
N VAL A 30 -11.64 3.07 -5.99
CA VAL A 30 -12.62 2.73 -4.95
C VAL A 30 -12.12 1.57 -4.10
N SER A 31 -11.63 0.52 -4.75
CA SER A 31 -11.18 -0.68 -4.07
C SER A 31 -10.06 -1.36 -4.87
N CYS A 32 -9.17 -2.02 -4.15
CA CYS A 32 -8.12 -2.87 -4.72
C CYS A 32 -8.01 -4.17 -3.93
N ASP A 33 -7.87 -5.30 -4.62
CA ASP A 33 -7.65 -6.60 -4.00
C ASP A 33 -6.16 -7.03 -4.04
N THR A 34 -5.88 -8.23 -3.51
CA THR A 34 -4.52 -8.81 -3.49
C THR A 34 -4.00 -9.22 -4.87
N TRP A 35 -4.88 -9.36 -5.87
CA TRP A 35 -4.52 -9.69 -7.25
C TRP A 35 -4.45 -8.45 -8.15
N MET A 36 -4.51 -7.25 -7.56
CA MET A 36 -4.59 -5.96 -8.25
C MET A 36 -5.83 -5.82 -9.15
N ASN A 37 -6.91 -6.56 -8.89
CA ASN A 37 -8.20 -6.19 -9.44
C ASN A 37 -8.65 -4.91 -8.74
N ILE A 38 -9.08 -3.94 -9.55
CA ILE A 38 -9.41 -2.60 -9.08
C ILE A 38 -10.80 -2.21 -9.56
N THR A 39 -11.48 -1.45 -8.72
CA THR A 39 -12.73 -0.78 -9.07
C THR A 39 -12.48 0.72 -9.11
N LEU A 40 -12.81 1.35 -10.23
CA LEU A 40 -12.65 2.77 -10.47
C LEU A 40 -14.02 3.44 -10.63
N ARG A 41 -14.15 4.68 -10.17
CA ARG A 41 -15.34 5.53 -10.36
C ARG A 41 -15.03 6.79 -11.15
N ASP A 42 -16.06 7.33 -11.78
CA ASP A 42 -16.02 8.55 -12.59
C ASP A 42 -14.90 8.48 -13.65
N VAL A 43 -14.90 7.38 -14.40
CA VAL A 43 -13.78 6.99 -15.25
C VAL A 43 -13.92 7.57 -16.65
N ILE A 44 -12.81 8.10 -17.15
CA ILE A 44 -12.64 8.44 -18.56
C ILE A 44 -11.75 7.38 -19.17
N CYS A 45 -12.32 6.57 -20.05
CA CYS A 45 -11.58 5.60 -20.86
C CYS A 45 -11.13 6.26 -22.15
N THR A 46 -9.85 6.15 -22.47
CA THR A 46 -9.26 6.61 -23.73
C THR A 46 -8.74 5.40 -24.49
N SER A 47 -9.17 5.27 -25.74
CA SER A 47 -8.65 4.23 -26.64
C SER A 47 -7.15 4.38 -26.84
N ARG A 48 -6.44 3.29 -27.16
CA ARG A 48 -5.02 3.33 -27.56
C ARG A 48 -4.65 4.41 -28.58
N ASP A 49 -5.51 4.67 -29.56
CA ASP A 49 -5.27 5.65 -30.62
C ASP A 49 -5.45 7.11 -30.17
N GLY A 50 -5.99 7.34 -28.97
CA GLY A 50 -6.22 8.68 -28.42
C GLY A 50 -7.45 9.42 -28.97
N ASP A 51 -8.11 8.88 -30.00
CA ASP A 51 -9.19 9.59 -30.70
C ASP A 51 -10.58 9.39 -30.08
N ARG A 52 -10.76 8.37 -29.25
CA ARG A 52 -12.06 8.02 -28.65
C ARG A 52 -12.00 8.05 -27.14
N PHE A 53 -12.94 8.78 -26.56
CA PHE A 53 -13.12 8.93 -25.12
C PHE A 53 -14.53 8.48 -24.72
N TRP A 54 -14.60 7.70 -23.65
CA TRP A 54 -15.86 7.28 -23.06
C TRP A 54 -15.90 7.64 -21.58
N LYS A 55 -17.02 8.20 -21.14
CA LYS A 55 -17.28 8.43 -19.72
C LYS A 55 -18.06 7.24 -19.16
N ILE A 56 -17.47 6.59 -18.16
CA ILE A 56 -18.00 5.38 -17.53
C ILE A 56 -18.18 5.69 -16.04
N PRO A 57 -19.39 5.50 -15.48
CA PRO A 57 -19.64 5.84 -14.07
C PRO A 57 -18.84 4.96 -13.10
N GLU A 58 -18.73 3.67 -13.40
CA GLU A 58 -17.99 2.69 -12.59
C GLU A 58 -17.39 1.63 -13.51
N CYS A 59 -16.13 1.29 -13.28
CA CYS A 59 -15.38 0.33 -14.09
C CYS A 59 -14.66 -0.67 -13.19
N TYR A 60 -14.77 -1.95 -13.55
CA TYR A 60 -14.00 -3.02 -12.91
C TYR A 60 -12.89 -3.48 -13.86
N VAL A 61 -11.66 -3.43 -13.39
CA VAL A 61 -10.47 -3.81 -14.15
C VAL A 61 -9.78 -5.00 -13.49
N ARG A 62 -9.51 -6.03 -14.28
CA ARG A 62 -8.77 -7.21 -13.84
C ARG A 62 -7.27 -6.92 -13.75
N GLY A 63 -6.63 -7.26 -12.63
CA GLY A 63 -5.23 -6.95 -12.36
C GLY A 63 -4.23 -7.52 -13.35
N ASN A 64 -4.49 -8.71 -13.91
CA ASN A 64 -3.62 -9.30 -14.94
C ASN A 64 -3.59 -8.46 -16.24
N SER A 65 -4.62 -7.68 -16.52
CA SER A 65 -4.68 -6.86 -17.73
C SER A 65 -3.94 -5.52 -17.58
N ILE A 66 -3.53 -5.16 -16.37
CA ILE A 66 -2.85 -3.90 -16.07
C ILE A 66 -1.39 -3.98 -16.50
N LYS A 67 -0.90 -2.91 -17.14
CA LYS A 67 0.51 -2.73 -17.48
C LYS A 67 1.21 -1.90 -16.42
N TYR A 68 0.68 -0.72 -16.10
CA TYR A 68 1.16 0.12 -15.00
C TYR A 68 0.07 1.08 -14.50
N LEU A 69 0.32 1.65 -13.32
CA LEU A 69 -0.53 2.63 -12.66
C LEU A 69 0.29 3.90 -12.41
N ARG A 70 -0.30 5.07 -12.64
CA ARG A 70 0.27 6.36 -12.22
C ARG A 70 -0.44 6.79 -10.95
N VAL A 71 0.32 6.80 -9.86
CA VAL A 71 -0.17 7.18 -8.53
C VAL A 71 0.26 8.63 -8.27
N PRO A 72 -0.60 9.48 -7.71
CA PRO A 72 -0.23 10.85 -7.33
C PRO A 72 0.82 10.86 -6.21
N GLU A 73 1.69 11.87 -6.21
CA GLU A 73 2.79 12.00 -5.23
C GLU A 73 2.30 12.12 -3.79
N GLU A 74 1.14 12.75 -3.57
CA GLU A 74 0.49 12.87 -2.26
C GLU A 74 0.33 11.52 -1.54
N VAL A 75 0.03 10.46 -2.30
CA VAL A 75 -0.11 9.11 -1.74
C VAL A 75 1.23 8.54 -1.29
N ILE A 76 2.30 8.85 -2.02
CA ILE A 76 3.65 8.36 -1.71
C ILE A 76 4.12 8.92 -0.37
N ASP A 77 3.86 10.21 -0.12
CA ASP A 77 4.23 10.87 1.13
C ASP A 77 3.46 10.28 2.33
N MET A 78 2.16 10.02 2.17
CA MET A 78 1.36 9.38 3.22
C MET A 78 1.86 7.99 3.60
N VAL A 79 2.30 7.18 2.62
CA VAL A 79 2.83 5.83 2.95
C VAL A 79 4.15 5.94 3.71
N ASN A 80 5.01 6.88 3.31
CA ASN A 80 6.28 7.10 4.00
C ASN A 80 6.06 7.49 5.47
N GLU A 81 5.10 8.36 5.76
CA GLU A 81 4.74 8.73 7.13
C GLU A 81 4.23 7.52 7.92
N GLU A 82 3.35 6.69 7.34
CA GLU A 82 2.87 5.49 8.02
C GLU A 82 3.98 4.48 8.36
N ASP A 83 4.92 4.23 7.44
CA ASP A 83 6.03 3.31 7.68
C ASP A 83 6.98 3.88 8.76
N LEU A 84 7.23 5.20 8.74
CA LEU A 84 8.01 5.89 9.77
C LEU A 84 7.30 5.85 11.15
N GLU A 85 5.99 6.00 11.20
CA GLU A 85 5.22 5.88 12.44
C GLU A 85 5.20 4.44 12.97
N ARG A 86 5.07 3.44 12.09
CA ARG A 86 5.20 2.03 12.49
C ARG A 86 6.57 1.75 13.08
N GLU A 87 7.64 2.25 12.44
CA GLU A 87 9.01 2.13 12.96
C GLU A 87 9.20 2.88 14.30
N ARG A 88 8.69 4.11 14.43
CA ARG A 88 8.73 4.87 15.69
C ARG A 88 7.99 4.16 16.82
N THR A 89 6.84 3.58 16.54
CA THR A 89 6.06 2.82 17.51
C THR A 89 6.81 1.56 17.93
N TYR A 90 7.43 0.86 16.98
CA TYR A 90 8.29 -0.31 17.26
C TYR A 90 9.51 0.07 18.12
N ASN A 91 10.15 1.20 17.84
CA ASN A 91 11.29 1.71 18.62
C ASN A 91 10.88 2.20 20.01
N THR A 92 9.69 2.80 20.14
CA THR A 92 9.18 3.28 21.42
C THR A 92 8.77 2.11 22.32
N LEU A 93 8.09 1.08 21.77
CA LEU A 93 7.70 -0.12 22.52
C LEU A 93 8.90 -1.04 22.85
N SER A 94 9.96 -0.99 22.05
CA SER A 94 11.21 -1.71 22.34
C SER A 94 12.15 -0.96 23.30
N SER A 95 11.83 0.29 23.66
CA SER A 95 12.55 1.02 24.71
C SER A 95 12.37 0.34 26.08
N PRO A 96 13.47 0.06 26.82
CA PRO A 96 13.38 -0.55 28.15
C PRO A 96 12.54 0.28 29.13
N PHE A 97 12.43 1.59 28.91
CA PHE A 97 11.67 2.51 29.75
C PHE A 97 10.14 2.44 29.57
N VAL A 98 9.67 1.97 28.40
CA VAL A 98 8.24 1.94 28.02
C VAL A 98 7.68 0.51 28.02
N SER A 99 8.55 -0.50 28.11
CA SER A 99 8.20 -1.93 28.13
C SER A 99 7.14 -2.33 29.18
N HIS A 100 7.01 -1.56 30.27
CA HIS A 100 6.00 -1.75 31.32
C HIS A 100 4.56 -1.42 30.89
N LEU A 101 4.37 -0.73 29.77
CA LEU A 101 3.05 -0.38 29.21
C LEU A 101 2.51 -1.47 28.25
N LEU A 102 3.31 -2.46 27.89
CA LEU A 102 2.88 -3.59 27.07
C LEU A 102 1.95 -4.55 27.85
N PRO A 103 1.01 -5.23 27.18
CA PRO A 103 0.21 -6.31 27.77
C PRO A 103 1.12 -7.33 28.48
N ARG A 104 0.69 -7.86 29.64
CA ARG A 104 1.52 -8.76 30.49
C ARG A 104 2.13 -9.94 29.71
N GLU A 105 1.43 -10.44 28.71
CA GLU A 105 1.86 -11.54 27.85
C GLU A 105 3.04 -11.17 26.93
N ALA A 106 3.11 -9.90 26.49
CA ALA A 106 4.17 -9.39 25.61
C ALA A 106 5.47 -9.03 26.35
N ARG A 107 5.43 -8.85 27.69
CA ARG A 107 6.61 -8.48 28.50
C ARG A 107 7.68 -9.57 28.61
N HIS A 108 7.30 -10.83 28.35
CA HIS A 108 8.19 -11.99 28.40
C HIS A 108 8.97 -12.20 27.10
N TRP A 109 8.64 -11.43 26.05
CA TRP A 109 9.28 -11.49 24.76
C TRP A 109 10.22 -10.30 24.60
N GLN A 110 11.47 -10.55 24.22
CA GLN A 110 12.46 -9.49 24.00
C GLN A 110 12.83 -9.48 22.52
N VAL A 111 12.95 -8.28 21.94
CA VAL A 111 13.47 -8.12 20.58
C VAL A 111 14.95 -8.47 20.60
N CYS A 112 15.38 -9.44 19.81
CA CYS A 112 16.80 -9.76 19.66
C CYS A 112 17.54 -8.54 19.09
N PRO A 113 18.53 -7.97 19.80
CA PRO A 113 19.32 -6.88 19.25
C PRO A 113 20.30 -7.48 18.24
N GLY A 114 19.93 -7.48 16.97
CA GLY A 114 20.82 -7.90 15.89
C GLY A 114 20.08 -8.40 14.66
N LEU A 115 19.53 -7.50 13.84
CA LEU A 115 19.46 -7.65 12.38
C LEU A 115 18.94 -6.34 11.74
N SER A 116 19.82 -5.35 11.55
CA SER A 116 19.57 -4.33 10.53
C SER A 116 20.09 -4.88 9.19
N LYS A 117 19.27 -4.77 8.13
CA LYS A 117 19.58 -4.83 6.67
C LYS A 117 18.83 -5.83 5.78
N SER A 118 17.88 -6.66 6.23
CA SER A 118 17.24 -7.64 5.30
C SER A 118 15.71 -7.72 5.27
N GLY A 119 14.97 -6.81 5.93
CA GLY A 119 13.51 -6.75 5.77
C GLY A 119 12.75 -8.04 6.14
N ARG A 120 13.38 -8.95 6.89
CA ARG A 120 12.72 -10.14 7.45
C ARG A 120 12.31 -9.84 8.87
N VAL A 121 11.02 -10.04 9.15
CA VAL A 121 10.35 -9.85 10.45
C VAL A 121 11.22 -10.43 11.56
N GLY A 122 11.60 -9.59 12.53
CA GLY A 122 12.43 -9.99 13.67
C GLY A 122 11.79 -11.13 14.45
N GLY A 123 12.56 -12.19 14.70
CA GLY A 123 12.15 -13.28 15.58
C GLY A 123 12.07 -12.80 17.03
N TRP A 124 11.01 -13.18 17.73
CA TRP A 124 10.84 -12.95 19.17
C TRP A 124 11.42 -14.13 19.93
N THR A 125 12.21 -13.89 20.97
CA THR A 125 12.66 -14.94 21.90
C THR A 125 12.10 -14.68 23.29
N ARG A 126 11.75 -15.76 24.00
CA ARG A 126 11.36 -15.68 25.41
C ARG A 126 12.59 -15.31 26.22
N ARG A 127 12.44 -14.35 27.14
CA ARG A 127 13.45 -14.10 28.18
C ARG A 127 13.65 -15.39 28.99
N PRO A 128 14.90 -15.72 29.37
CA PRO A 128 15.18 -16.85 30.25
C PRO A 128 14.47 -16.72 31.61
#